data_AF-A0A168VTC6-F1
#
_entry.id   AF-A0A168VTC6-F1
#
_cell.length_a   1.000
_cell.length_b   1.000
_cell.length_c   1.000
_cell.angle_alpha   90.00
_cell.angle_beta   90.00
_cell.angle_gamma   90.00
#
_symmetry.space_group_name_H-M   'P 1'
#
loop_
_entity.id
_entity.type
_entity.pdbx_description
1 polymer ?
#
loop_
_entity_poly.entity_id
_entity_poly.type
_entity_poly.pdbx_seq_one_letter_code
_entity_poly.pdbx_strand_id
1 'polypeptide(L)'
;MSDDQLNSKDQLRADNMHQMCKQHMYYHVTIKTRDGQEVEGIITDLDKKNVYMMVPQNMMPVEEEQESPQSPQQTANPQQQSQQVQQGSQRNQRQWYGNPYYRRFYRQIFPLASLAALSLYPYYPPYPPYPYPYYPPYPYPYY
;
A
#
# COMPACT_ATOMS: atom_id res chain seq x y z
N MET A 1 -6.12 45.82 -1.94
CA MET A 1 -4.84 45.10 -2.05
C MET A 1 -4.71 44.68 -3.49
N SER A 2 -3.67 45.11 -4.19
CA SER A 2 -3.55 45.04 -5.65
C SER A 2 -3.16 43.63 -6.12
N ASP A 3 -3.79 43.14 -7.20
CA ASP A 3 -3.61 41.77 -7.74
C ASP A 3 -2.14 41.42 -8.07
N ASP A 4 -1.34 42.41 -8.47
CA ASP A 4 0.09 42.24 -8.78
C ASP A 4 0.92 41.75 -7.57
N GLN A 5 0.55 42.15 -6.36
CA GLN A 5 1.26 41.74 -5.14
C GLN A 5 0.95 40.29 -4.75
N LEU A 6 -0.23 39.78 -5.12
CA LEU A 6 -0.63 38.40 -4.86
C LEU A 6 0.18 37.44 -5.73
N ASN A 7 0.31 37.75 -7.02
CA ASN A 7 1.00 36.92 -8.01
C ASN A 7 2.51 36.79 -7.70
N SER A 8 3.15 37.87 -7.25
CA SER A 8 4.57 37.85 -6.84
C SER A 8 4.83 36.93 -5.64
N LYS A 9 3.92 36.93 -4.64
CA LYS A 9 4.02 36.05 -3.46
C LYS A 9 3.80 34.58 -3.82
N ASP A 10 2.84 34.30 -4.69
CA ASP A 10 2.57 32.92 -5.13
C ASP A 10 3.75 32.36 -5.94
N GLN A 11 4.40 33.18 -6.78
CA GLN A 11 5.61 32.79 -7.50
C GLN A 11 6.76 32.47 -6.53
N LEU A 12 7.03 33.36 -5.57
CA LEU A 12 8.06 33.15 -4.54
C LEU A 12 7.82 31.86 -3.74
N ARG A 13 6.55 31.57 -3.42
CA ARG A 13 6.17 30.32 -2.75
C ARG A 13 6.44 29.10 -3.64
N ALA A 14 6.05 29.15 -4.91
CA ALA A 14 6.27 28.06 -5.85
C ALA A 14 7.77 27.77 -6.02
N ASP A 15 8.61 28.80 -6.06
CA ASP A 15 10.07 28.66 -6.14
C ASP A 15 10.66 28.04 -4.87
N ASN A 16 10.18 28.44 -3.69
CA ASN A 16 10.59 27.81 -2.42
C ASN A 16 10.16 26.34 -2.37
N MET A 17 8.92 26.03 -2.78
CA MET A 17 8.44 24.66 -2.87
C MET A 17 9.25 23.84 -3.88
N HIS A 18 9.62 24.41 -5.02
CA HIS A 18 10.50 23.77 -5.98
C HIS A 18 11.83 23.36 -5.35
N GLN A 19 12.47 24.27 -4.60
CA GLN A 19 13.74 23.98 -3.91
C GLN A 19 13.57 22.87 -2.86
N MET A 20 12.50 22.90 -2.06
CA MET A 20 12.20 21.85 -1.09
C MET A 20 11.99 20.49 -1.77
N CYS A 21 11.17 20.43 -2.82
CA CYS A 21 10.94 19.20 -3.57
C CYS A 21 12.25 18.68 -4.20
N LYS A 22 13.10 19.58 -4.72
CA LYS A 22 14.40 19.22 -5.30
C LYS A 22 15.33 18.59 -4.27
N GLN A 23 15.35 19.11 -3.05
CA GLN A 23 16.13 18.53 -1.95
C GLN A 23 15.62 17.14 -1.51
N HIS A 24 14.33 16.86 -1.75
CA HIS A 24 13.68 15.60 -1.38
C HIS A 24 13.40 14.70 -2.60
N MET A 25 14.09 14.90 -3.73
CA MET A 25 14.01 13.95 -4.84
C MET A 25 14.43 12.55 -4.38
N TYR A 26 13.64 11.55 -4.76
CA TYR A 26 13.80 10.14 -4.39
C TYR A 26 13.55 9.81 -2.92
N TYR A 27 13.05 10.75 -2.12
CA TYR A 27 12.57 10.50 -0.76
C TYR A 27 11.07 10.20 -0.75
N HIS A 28 10.64 9.39 0.21
CA HIS A 28 9.23 9.24 0.55
C HIS A 28 8.79 10.45 1.38
N VAL A 29 7.84 11.21 0.84
CA VAL A 29 7.34 12.45 1.42
C VAL A 29 5.83 12.41 1.54
N THR A 30 5.31 13.27 2.40
CA THR A 30 3.90 13.66 2.40
C THR A 30 3.80 15.08 1.87
N ILE A 31 3.02 15.28 0.83
CA ILE A 31 2.67 16.61 0.34
C ILE A 31 1.28 17.00 0.86
N LYS A 32 1.11 18.28 1.16
CA LYS A 32 -0.19 18.86 1.47
C LYS A 32 -0.54 19.90 0.42
N THR A 33 -1.72 19.81 -0.18
CA THR A 33 -2.20 20.80 -1.14
C THR A 33 -2.94 21.95 -0.44
N ARG A 34 -3.11 23.07 -1.14
CA ARG A 34 -3.87 24.23 -0.66
C ARG A 34 -5.35 23.91 -0.43
N ASP A 35 -5.88 22.91 -1.13
CA ASP A 35 -7.23 22.39 -0.95
C ASP A 35 -7.34 21.45 0.27
N GLY A 36 -6.23 21.22 0.98
CA GLY A 36 -6.17 20.44 2.21
C GLY A 36 -5.95 18.93 2.00
N GLN A 37 -5.79 18.46 0.76
CA GLN A 37 -5.48 17.06 0.51
C GLN A 37 -4.05 16.73 0.92
N GLU A 38 -3.87 15.59 1.58
CA GLU A 38 -2.56 15.05 1.94
C GLU A 38 -2.30 13.78 1.13
N VAL A 39 -1.14 13.71 0.48
CA VAL A 39 -0.77 12.58 -0.39
C VAL A 39 0.64 12.14 -0.02
N GLU A 40 0.79 10.86 0.32
CA GLU A 40 2.10 10.22 0.49
C GLU A 40 2.64 9.73 -0.86
N GLY A 41 3.96 9.80 -1.06
CA GLY A 41 4.57 9.25 -2.26
C GLY A 41 6.05 9.59 -2.40
N ILE A 42 6.68 9.00 -3.41
CA ILE A 42 8.11 9.22 -3.69
C ILE A 42 8.25 10.23 -4.82
N ILE A 43 9.00 11.31 -4.60
CA ILE A 43 9.31 12.26 -5.67
C ILE A 43 10.26 11.58 -6.66
N THR A 44 9.89 11.56 -7.94
CA THR A 44 10.66 10.93 -9.02
C THR A 44 11.26 11.92 -10.00
N ASP A 45 10.61 13.08 -10.18
CA ASP A 45 11.05 14.10 -11.12
C ASP A 45 10.48 15.47 -10.75
N LEU A 46 11.08 16.54 -11.31
CA LEU A 46 10.70 17.93 -11.11
C LEU A 46 10.92 18.74 -12.38
N ASP A 47 9.94 19.56 -12.73
CA ASP A 47 10.08 20.62 -13.71
C ASP A 47 9.87 22.00 -13.06
N LYS A 48 9.86 23.06 -13.87
CA LYS A 48 9.73 24.44 -13.38
C LYS A 48 8.42 24.72 -12.62
N LYS A 49 7.37 23.93 -12.85
CA LYS A 49 6.01 24.18 -12.34
C LYS A 49 5.39 22.99 -11.63
N ASN A 50 5.90 21.78 -11.83
CA ASN A 50 5.29 20.55 -11.35
C ASN A 50 6.31 19.64 -10.65
N VAL A 51 5.82 18.88 -9.69
CA VAL A 51 6.51 17.73 -9.10
C VAL A 51 5.81 16.45 -9.53
N TYR A 52 6.61 15.42 -9.83
CA TYR A 52 6.14 14.11 -10.25
C TYR A 52 6.37 13.10 -9.15
N MET A 53 5.31 12.49 -8.64
CA MET A 53 5.38 11.55 -7.52
C MET A 53 4.84 10.18 -7.89
N MET A 54 5.47 9.13 -7.38
CA MET A 54 4.93 7.78 -7.34
C MET A 54 4.10 7.63 -6.08
N VAL A 55 2.78 7.53 -6.23
CA VAL A 55 1.80 7.51 -5.14
C VAL A 55 1.27 6.08 -4.98
N PRO A 56 1.30 5.49 -3.78
CA PRO A 56 0.78 4.16 -3.53
C PRO A 56 -0.76 4.17 -3.53
N GLN A 57 -1.35 3.16 -4.18
CA GLN A 57 -2.77 2.83 -4.06
C GLN A 57 -2.92 1.38 -3.58
N ASN A 58 -3.83 1.18 -2.63
CA ASN A 58 -4.20 -0.15 -2.15
C ASN A 58 -5.04 -0.84 -3.20
N MET A 59 -4.58 -1.97 -3.69
CA MET A 59 -5.34 -2.81 -4.62
C MET A 59 -5.89 -4.00 -3.86
N MET A 60 -7.18 -4.26 -4.04
CA MET A 60 -7.76 -5.54 -3.64
C MET A 60 -7.34 -6.58 -4.68
N PRO A 61 -6.93 -7.78 -4.28
CA PRO A 61 -6.75 -8.85 -5.24
C PRO A 61 -8.11 -9.16 -5.86
N VAL A 62 -8.13 -9.24 -7.19
CA VAL A 62 -9.26 -9.78 -7.93
C VAL A 62 -9.32 -11.24 -7.54
N GLU A 63 -10.40 -11.66 -6.88
CA GLU A 63 -10.67 -13.07 -6.67
C GLU A 63 -10.88 -13.66 -8.06
N GLU A 64 -9.83 -14.23 -8.65
CA GLU A 64 -10.00 -15.12 -9.79
C GLU A 64 -10.83 -16.28 -9.28
N GLU A 65 -12.12 -16.28 -9.66
CA GLU A 65 -12.97 -17.44 -9.52
C GLU A 65 -12.24 -18.60 -10.19
N GLN A 66 -11.58 -19.44 -9.39
CA GLN A 66 -10.94 -20.65 -9.85
C GLN A 66 -12.05 -21.52 -10.44
N GLU A 67 -12.26 -21.43 -11.75
CA GLU A 67 -12.89 -22.49 -12.52
C GLU A 67 -12.01 -23.73 -12.36
N SER A 68 -12.31 -24.49 -11.31
CA SER A 68 -11.67 -25.77 -11.05
C SER A 68 -11.81 -26.64 -12.30
N PRO A 69 -10.72 -27.13 -12.91
CA PRO A 69 -10.82 -28.01 -14.05
C PRO A 69 -11.55 -29.27 -13.62
N GLN A 70 -12.78 -29.43 -14.13
CA GLN A 70 -13.54 -30.67 -13.99
C GLN A 70 -12.69 -31.80 -14.59
N SER A 71 -12.20 -32.68 -13.72
CA SER A 71 -11.53 -33.92 -14.10
C SER A 71 -12.43 -34.73 -15.06
N PRO A 72 -11.91 -35.24 -16.20
CA PRO A 72 -12.71 -36.04 -17.11
C PRO A 72 -13.14 -37.35 -16.44
N GLN A 73 -14.45 -37.58 -16.44
CA GLN A 73 -15.12 -38.78 -15.95
C GLN A 73 -14.52 -40.05 -16.60
N GLN A 74 -13.96 -40.93 -15.77
CA GLN A 74 -13.74 -42.33 -16.12
C GLN A 74 -14.90 -43.17 -15.57
N THR A 75 -15.73 -43.62 -16.52
CA THR A 75 -16.36 -44.95 -16.67
C THR A 75 -16.82 -45.77 -15.44
N ALA A 76 -18.12 -46.13 -15.52
CA ALA A 76 -18.78 -47.40 -15.12
C ALA A 76 -19.09 -47.70 -13.63
N ASN A 77 -20.34 -47.41 -13.22
CA ASN A 77 -21.33 -48.39 -12.70
C ASN A 77 -22.53 -47.68 -12.03
N PRO A 78 -23.79 -47.90 -12.45
CA PRO A 78 -24.97 -47.32 -11.79
C PRO A 78 -25.70 -48.39 -10.99
N GLN A 79 -25.33 -48.61 -9.73
CA GLN A 79 -26.21 -49.23 -8.74
C GLN A 79 -25.53 -49.22 -7.37
N GLN A 80 -25.88 -48.25 -6.55
CA GLN A 80 -26.44 -48.47 -5.20
C GLN A 80 -26.30 -47.21 -4.33
N GLN A 81 -27.37 -46.98 -3.58
CA GLN A 81 -27.45 -46.18 -2.36
C GLN A 81 -27.53 -44.65 -2.51
N SER A 82 -28.77 -44.26 -2.79
CA SER A 82 -29.49 -43.29 -1.97
C SER A 82 -29.12 -43.40 -0.47
N GLN A 83 -28.39 -42.42 0.04
CA GLN A 83 -28.58 -41.81 1.36
C GLN A 83 -27.55 -40.67 1.55
N GLN A 84 -28.00 -39.60 2.20
CA GLN A 84 -27.22 -38.44 2.66
C GLN A 84 -27.06 -37.28 1.66
N VAL A 85 -28.21 -36.68 1.30
CA VAL A 85 -28.30 -35.24 1.05
C VAL A 85 -28.31 -34.55 2.41
N GLN A 86 -27.12 -34.24 2.96
CA GLN A 86 -26.89 -33.23 4.00
C GLN A 86 -25.40 -33.19 4.34
N GLN A 87 -24.66 -32.31 3.66
CA GLN A 87 -23.47 -31.61 4.16
C GLN A 87 -22.84 -30.79 3.02
N GLY A 88 -23.66 -29.94 2.42
CA GLY A 88 -23.14 -28.81 1.64
C GLY A 88 -22.69 -27.73 2.63
N SER A 89 -21.46 -27.23 2.44
CA SER A 89 -20.87 -26.08 3.15
C SER A 89 -20.09 -26.37 4.44
N GLN A 90 -19.16 -27.32 4.40
CA GLN A 90 -17.91 -27.20 5.18
C GLN A 90 -16.67 -27.27 4.28
N ARG A 91 -16.76 -26.69 3.07
CA ARG A 91 -15.58 -26.51 2.22
C ARG A 91 -14.81 -25.29 2.69
N ASN A 92 -13.70 -25.55 3.37
CA ASN A 92 -12.58 -24.64 3.58
C ASN A 92 -12.91 -23.31 4.26
N GLN A 93 -13.19 -23.36 5.57
CA GLN A 93 -12.84 -22.25 6.48
C GLN A 93 -11.32 -22.17 6.72
N ARG A 94 -10.51 -22.40 5.69
CA ARG A 94 -9.12 -21.95 5.71
C ARG A 94 -9.15 -20.50 5.25
N GLN A 95 -9.73 -19.66 6.09
CA GLN A 95 -9.61 -18.22 6.02
C GLN A 95 -8.12 -17.91 6.13
N TRP A 96 -7.51 -17.79 4.95
CA TRP A 96 -6.16 -17.35 4.77
C TRP A 96 -5.99 -16.03 5.49
N TYR A 97 -5.00 -15.98 6.38
CA TYR A 97 -4.57 -14.79 7.08
C TYR A 97 -4.33 -13.65 6.09
N GLY A 98 -5.25 -12.68 6.09
CA GLY A 98 -5.12 -11.40 5.39
C GLY A 98 -5.09 -11.55 3.88
N ASN A 99 -6.19 -11.20 3.21
CA ASN A 99 -6.16 -10.95 1.79
C ASN A 99 -5.10 -9.85 1.52
N PRO A 100 -3.93 -10.15 0.91
CA PRO A 100 -2.83 -9.20 0.91
C PRO A 100 -3.16 -8.05 -0.05
N TYR A 101 -3.60 -6.92 0.51
CA TYR A 101 -3.66 -5.67 -0.24
C TYR A 101 -2.22 -5.34 -0.66
N TYR A 102 -1.93 -5.47 -1.94
CA TYR A 102 -0.65 -5.04 -2.47
C TYR A 102 -0.75 -3.56 -2.87
N ARG A 103 0.34 -2.83 -2.68
CA ARG A 103 0.44 -1.42 -3.05
C ARG A 103 0.97 -1.33 -4.49
N ARG A 104 0.17 -0.80 -5.41
CA ARG A 104 0.67 -0.38 -6.73
C ARG A 104 1.00 1.10 -6.68
N PHE A 105 2.14 1.47 -7.24
CA PHE A 105 2.56 2.87 -7.32
C PHE A 105 2.21 3.43 -8.69
N TYR A 106 1.51 4.56 -8.70
CA TYR A 106 1.14 5.27 -9.92
C TYR A 106 1.80 6.64 -9.96
N ARG A 107 2.21 7.06 -11.15
CA ARG A 107 2.79 8.39 -11.35
C ARG A 107 1.69 9.44 -11.36
N GLN A 108 1.77 10.41 -10.45
CA GLN A 108 0.90 11.57 -10.36
C GLN A 108 1.70 12.87 -10.50
N ILE A 109 1.03 13.92 -10.95
CA ILE A 109 1.62 15.24 -11.23
C ILE A 109 0.95 16.26 -10.30
N PHE A 110 1.75 17.02 -9.56
CA PHE A 110 1.24 18.06 -8.68
C PHE A 110 1.85 19.41 -9.04
N PRO A 111 1.04 20.45 -9.32
CA PRO A 111 1.54 21.80 -9.53
C PRO A 111 2.18 22.36 -8.25
N LEU A 112 3.38 22.94 -8.34
CA LEU A 112 4.08 23.53 -7.19
C LEU A 112 3.29 24.68 -6.55
N ALA A 113 2.53 25.42 -7.36
CA ALA A 113 1.65 26.50 -6.87
C ALA A 113 0.47 26.00 -6.03
N SER A 114 0.06 24.73 -6.19
CA SER A 114 -1.01 24.13 -5.38
C SER A 114 -0.48 23.50 -4.09
N LEU A 115 0.84 23.37 -3.92
CA LEU A 115 1.41 22.81 -2.71
C LEU A 115 1.40 23.82 -1.56
N ALA A 116 0.82 23.37 -0.46
CA ALA A 116 0.82 24.09 0.80
C ALA A 116 2.07 23.76 1.63
N ALA A 117 2.45 22.49 1.71
CA ALA A 117 3.58 22.02 2.50
C ALA A 117 4.16 20.72 1.95
N LEU A 118 5.40 20.42 2.35
CA LEU A 118 6.09 19.16 2.13
C LEU A 118 6.77 18.73 3.43
N SER A 119 6.62 17.47 3.81
CA SER A 119 7.29 16.86 4.96
C SER A 119 7.82 15.47 4.60
N LEU A 120 8.85 15.01 5.32
CA LEU A 120 9.38 13.66 5.15
C LEU A 120 8.44 12.63 5.77
N TYR A 121 8.25 11.50 5.10
CA TYR A 121 7.40 10.43 5.61
C TYR A 121 8.04 9.77 6.86
N PRO A 122 7.32 9.68 7.99
CA PRO A 122 7.86 9.06 9.19
C PRO A 122 7.84 7.54 9.06
N TYR A 123 9.02 6.93 8.95
CA TYR A 123 9.15 5.48 9.10
C TYR A 123 9.16 5.14 10.58
N TYR A 124 8.04 4.62 11.09
CA TYR A 124 8.04 4.00 12.41
C TYR A 124 8.85 2.70 12.35
N PRO A 125 9.86 2.51 13.22
CA PRO A 125 10.62 1.28 13.26
C PRO A 125 9.65 0.12 13.56
N PRO A 126 9.62 -0.94 12.73
CA PRO A 126 8.56 -1.93 12.80
C PRO A 126 8.55 -2.77 14.07
N TYR A 127 9.59 -2.73 14.91
CA TYR A 127 9.60 -3.47 16.16
C TYR A 127 10.40 -2.75 17.26
N PRO A 128 9.83 -2.57 18.47
CA PRO A 128 10.68 -2.41 19.64
C PRO A 128 11.52 -3.70 19.78
N PRO A 129 12.79 -3.63 20.23
CA PRO A 129 13.58 -4.82 20.49
C PRO A 129 12.82 -5.68 21.51
N TYR A 130 12.22 -6.78 21.04
CA TYR A 130 11.63 -7.75 21.93
C TYR A 130 12.79 -8.35 22.74
N PRO A 131 12.80 -8.22 24.08
CA PRO A 131 13.76 -8.93 24.88
C PRO A 131 13.50 -10.42 24.68
N TYR A 132 14.42 -11.11 24.01
CA TYR A 132 14.37 -12.56 23.91
C TYR A 132 14.44 -13.12 25.34
N PRO A 133 13.41 -13.84 25.82
CA PRO A 133 13.52 -14.53 27.09
C PRO A 133 14.63 -15.57 26.97
N TYR A 134 15.69 -15.40 27.77
CA TYR A 134 16.76 -16.38 27.89
C TYR A 134 16.17 -17.61 28.58
N TYR A 135 15.79 -18.62 27.80
CA TYR A 135 15.34 -19.88 28.35
C TYR A 135 16.55 -20.59 28.98
N PRO A 136 16.53 -20.87 30.29
CA PRO A 136 17.58 -21.68 30.89
C PRO A 136 17.54 -23.10 30.27
N PRO A 137 18.70 -23.72 30.04
CA PRO A 137 18.77 -25.06 29.48
C PRO A 137 18.01 -26.04 30.39
N TYR A 138 17.05 -26.76 29.82
CA TYR A 138 16.36 -27.82 30.54
C TYR A 138 17.35 -28.93 30.88
N PRO A 139 17.42 -29.38 32.14
CA PRO A 139 18.26 -30.50 32.51
C PRO A 139 17.70 -31.77 31.85
N TYR A 140 18.50 -32.37 30.96
CA TYR A 140 18.22 -33.70 30.45
C TYR A 140 18.49 -34.73 31.55
N PRO A 141 17.52 -35.56 31.95
CA PRO A 141 17.77 -36.66 32.85
C PRO A 141 18.54 -37.77 32.09
N TYR A 142 19.70 -38.15 32.61
CA TYR A 142 20.35 -39.40 32.23
C TYR A 142 19.70 -40.53 33.04
N TYR A 143 19.15 -41.53 32.33
CA TYR A 143 18.70 -42.82 32.88
C TYR A 143 19.81 -43.85 32.73
#